data_AF-A0A959IVI8-F1
#
_entry.id   AF-A0A959IVI8-F1
#
_cell.length_a   1.000
_cell.length_b   1.000
_cell.length_c   1.000
_cell.angle_alpha   90.00
_cell.angle_beta   90.00
_cell.angle_gamma   90.00
#
_symmetry.space_group_name_H-M   'P 1'
#
loop_
_entity.id
_entity.type
_entity.pdbx_description
1 polymer ?
#
loop_
_entity_poly.entity_id
_entity_poly.type
_entity_poly.pdbx_seq_one_letter_code
_entity_poly.pdbx_strand_id
1 'polypeptide(L)'
;MRLLLRSKLGWVAGGLVLVLLGLYCTQSPTETGYANHAADVAYVGMETCQSCHAEIHGTFIHTGMGQSFGLATREKSQAQYGPHALVYDTATNFYYFPYWRGEALWVKEFRLAAGDTIYKRDEQIDFIIGSGHHTNSHLVQTNGYLSQAPITYYTQEGKWDMAPGFKEGQNLRFSRVLTSECLT
;
A
#
# COMPACT_ATOMS: atom_id res chain seq x y z
N MET A 1 48.41 19.98 75.03
CA MET A 1 48.99 19.83 73.68
C MET A 1 47.84 19.65 72.70
N ARG A 2 47.74 20.54 71.70
CA ARG A 2 46.67 20.60 70.67
C ARG A 2 46.60 19.30 69.86
N LEU A 3 45.41 18.88 69.41
CA LEU A 3 45.13 18.41 68.02
C LEU A 3 43.62 18.05 67.89
N LEU A 4 42.83 18.95 67.28
CA LEU A 4 42.19 18.82 65.96
C LEU A 4 40.90 17.98 65.90
N LEU A 5 39.77 18.68 66.15
CA LEU A 5 38.48 18.42 65.51
C LEU A 5 38.64 18.58 63.99
N ARG A 6 38.32 17.55 63.19
CA ARG A 6 38.07 17.71 61.75
C ARG A 6 36.70 17.12 61.39
N SER A 7 35.97 17.96 60.68
CA SER A 7 34.58 17.90 60.26
C SER A 7 34.27 16.72 59.34
N LYS A 8 33.28 15.90 59.71
CA LYS A 8 32.60 14.93 58.82
C LYS A 8 31.22 15.42 58.34
N LEU A 9 30.96 16.73 58.38
CA LEU A 9 29.64 17.28 58.07
C LEU A 9 29.47 17.72 56.59
N GLY A 10 30.53 17.68 55.78
CA GLY A 10 30.50 18.21 54.40
C GLY A 10 29.97 17.26 53.33
N TRP A 11 29.85 15.95 53.59
CA TRP A 11 29.55 14.97 52.53
C TRP A 11 28.06 14.61 52.42
N VAL A 12 27.26 14.87 53.45
CA VAL A 12 25.83 14.51 53.45
C VAL A 12 24.99 15.57 52.73
N ALA A 13 25.37 16.85 52.81
CA ALA A 13 24.63 17.94 52.17
C ALA A 13 24.80 17.97 50.63
N GLY A 14 25.94 17.55 50.10
CA GLY A 14 26.19 17.51 48.65
C GLY A 14 25.42 16.39 47.92
N GLY A 15 25.21 15.26 48.58
CA GLY A 15 24.44 14.13 48.02
C GLY A 15 22.93 14.41 47.91
N LEU A 16 22.37 15.14 48.90
CA LEU A 16 20.92 15.41 48.92
C LEU A 16 20.49 16.43 47.86
N VAL A 17 21.34 17.42 47.55
CA VAL A 17 21.07 18.44 46.51
C VAL A 17 21.13 17.82 45.10
N LEU A 18 22.06 16.89 44.85
CA LEU A 18 22.16 16.16 43.58
C LEU A 18 20.99 15.19 43.33
N VAL A 19 20.44 14.58 44.38
CA VAL A 19 19.25 13.71 44.28
C VAL A 19 17.98 14.54 44.04
N LEU A 20 17.87 15.73 44.63
CA LEU A 20 16.73 16.63 44.41
C LEU A 20 16.74 17.27 43.01
N LEU A 21 17.91 17.58 42.44
CA LEU A 21 18.04 18.09 41.06
C LEU A 21 17.74 17.03 39.98
N GLY A 22 17.94 15.74 40.29
CA GLY A 22 17.60 14.64 39.38
C GLY A 22 16.10 14.37 39.24
N LEU A 23 15.29 14.79 40.22
CA LEU A 23 13.82 14.61 40.24
C LEU A 23 13.06 15.71 39.46
N TYR A 24 13.69 16.85 39.18
CA TYR A 24 13.04 17.98 38.49
C TYR A 24 13.16 17.93 36.97
N CYS A 25 13.90 16.98 36.39
CA CYS A 25 14.16 16.92 34.94
C CYS A 25 13.68 15.63 34.26
N THR A 26 12.58 15.04 34.75
CA THR A 26 11.80 14.06 33.97
C THR A 26 10.50 14.71 33.50
N GLN A 27 10.60 15.80 32.75
CA GLN A 27 9.53 16.11 31.81
C GLN A 27 9.73 15.16 30.64
N SER A 28 8.97 14.06 30.62
CA SER A 28 8.72 13.34 29.38
C SER A 28 8.28 14.37 28.35
N PRO A 29 8.82 14.36 27.12
CA PRO A 29 8.32 15.25 26.10
C PRO A 29 6.82 15.03 26.03
N THR A 30 6.03 16.07 26.27
CA THR A 30 4.62 16.07 25.91
C THR A 30 4.64 15.87 24.40
N GLU A 31 4.41 14.62 23.97
CA GLU A 31 4.07 14.36 22.59
C GLU A 31 2.88 15.26 22.27
N THR A 32 3.10 16.28 21.46
CA THR A 32 2.04 16.95 20.73
C THR A 32 1.56 16.00 19.62
N GLY A 33 1.24 14.77 19.99
CA GLY A 33 0.73 13.75 19.09
C GLY A 33 -0.77 13.97 18.98
N TYR A 34 -1.26 14.27 17.78
CA TYR A 34 -2.70 14.25 17.58
C TYR A 34 -3.22 12.86 17.96
N ALA A 35 -4.27 12.80 18.78
CA ALA A 35 -4.77 11.55 19.35
C ALA A 35 -5.06 10.48 18.28
N ASN A 36 -5.41 10.89 17.06
CA ASN A 36 -5.66 10.02 15.92
C ASN A 36 -4.40 9.31 15.34
N HIS A 37 -3.20 9.61 15.83
CA HIS A 37 -1.97 8.90 15.46
C HIS A 37 -1.53 7.85 16.50
N ALA A 38 -2.28 7.68 17.60
CA ALA A 38 -1.97 6.65 18.58
C ALA A 38 -2.16 5.25 17.99
N ALA A 39 -1.28 4.32 18.35
CA ALA A 39 -1.21 2.98 17.74
C ALA A 39 -2.45 2.10 18.01
N ASP A 40 -3.24 2.44 19.01
CA ASP A 40 -4.47 1.77 19.40
C ASP A 40 -5.73 2.36 18.74
N VAL A 41 -5.60 3.44 17.96
CA VAL A 41 -6.71 4.04 17.24
C VAL A 41 -7.03 3.25 15.98
N ALA A 42 -8.28 2.75 15.91
CA ALA A 42 -8.79 2.04 14.75
C ALA A 42 -9.33 2.98 13.67
N TYR A 43 -9.24 2.56 12.42
CA TYR A 43 -9.92 3.21 11.31
C TYR A 43 -11.44 2.99 11.42
N VAL A 44 -12.21 4.07 11.47
CA VAL A 44 -13.67 4.03 11.74
C VAL A 44 -14.54 3.88 10.49
N GLY A 45 -13.94 3.90 9.29
CA GLY A 45 -14.68 3.89 8.03
C GLY A 45 -15.30 5.25 7.69
N MET A 46 -15.48 5.50 6.39
CA MET A 46 -16.07 6.75 5.90
C MET A 46 -17.59 6.83 6.14
N GLU A 47 -18.22 5.68 6.38
CA GLU A 47 -19.64 5.53 6.71
C GLU A 47 -19.96 6.21 8.05
N THR A 48 -19.03 6.15 9.01
CA THR A 48 -19.16 6.88 10.29
C THR A 48 -19.31 8.38 10.04
N CYS A 49 -18.51 8.92 9.11
CA CYS A 49 -18.54 10.33 8.73
C CYS A 49 -19.82 10.71 7.97
N GLN A 50 -20.37 9.79 7.17
CA GLN A 50 -21.57 10.02 6.36
C GLN A 50 -22.79 10.43 7.20
N SER A 51 -22.91 9.92 8.42
CA SER A 51 -24.04 10.20 9.32
C SER A 51 -24.26 11.71 9.57
N CYS A 52 -23.17 12.48 9.65
CA CYS A 52 -23.19 13.94 9.82
C CYS A 52 -22.83 14.70 8.53
N HIS A 53 -22.05 14.08 7.63
CA HIS A 53 -21.50 14.70 6.42
C HIS A 53 -21.98 14.01 5.14
N ALA A 54 -23.29 13.80 5.02
CA ALA A 54 -23.89 13.06 3.91
C ALA A 54 -23.57 13.63 2.53
N GLU A 55 -23.60 14.97 2.38
CA GLU A 55 -23.31 15.63 1.09
C GLU A 55 -21.83 15.49 0.68
N ILE A 56 -20.91 15.63 1.65
CA ILE A 56 -19.47 15.45 1.41
C ILE A 56 -19.20 14.01 1.02
N HIS A 57 -19.74 13.04 1.77
CA HIS A 57 -19.63 11.64 1.43
C HIS A 57 -20.17 11.36 0.02
N GLY A 58 -21.38 11.84 -0.28
CA GLY A 58 -22.05 11.64 -1.56
C GLY A 58 -21.28 12.17 -2.76
N THR A 59 -20.46 13.22 -2.59
CA THR A 59 -19.58 13.72 -3.66
C THR A 59 -18.21 13.06 -3.65
N PHE A 60 -17.63 12.81 -2.48
CA PHE A 60 -16.29 12.24 -2.31
C PHE A 60 -16.14 10.87 -2.96
N ILE A 61 -17.13 9.97 -2.80
CA ILE A 61 -17.09 8.61 -3.39
C ILE A 61 -16.99 8.63 -4.91
N HIS A 62 -17.33 9.72 -5.57
CA HIS A 62 -17.26 9.86 -7.02
C HIS A 62 -15.99 10.57 -7.50
N THR A 63 -15.14 11.04 -6.58
CA THR A 63 -13.86 11.66 -6.92
C THR A 63 -12.81 10.62 -7.29
N GLY A 64 -11.73 11.06 -7.95
CA GLY A 64 -10.59 10.19 -8.22
C GLY A 64 -9.96 9.60 -6.95
N MET A 65 -9.99 10.34 -5.83
CA MET A 65 -9.50 9.83 -4.54
C MET A 65 -10.42 8.75 -3.99
N GLY A 66 -11.74 8.99 -3.95
CA GLY A 66 -12.73 8.00 -3.49
C GLY A 66 -12.79 6.75 -4.39
N GLN A 67 -12.36 6.87 -5.65
CA GLN A 67 -12.26 5.76 -6.60
C GLN A 67 -10.84 5.23 -6.77
N SER A 68 -9.88 5.60 -5.93
CA SER A 68 -8.47 5.21 -6.12
C SER A 68 -8.17 3.74 -5.85
N PHE A 69 -9.00 3.04 -5.08
CA PHE A 69 -8.81 1.64 -4.72
C PHE A 69 -10.17 0.92 -4.62
N GLY A 70 -10.18 -0.41 -4.79
CA GLY A 70 -11.38 -1.22 -4.58
C GLY A 70 -11.18 -2.67 -4.99
N LEU A 71 -12.16 -3.51 -4.69
CA LEU A 71 -12.21 -4.89 -5.15
C LEU A 71 -12.24 -4.94 -6.68
N ALA A 72 -11.66 -6.00 -7.25
CA ALA A 72 -11.66 -6.23 -8.69
C ALA A 72 -13.03 -6.73 -9.20
N THR A 73 -14.01 -5.83 -9.21
CA THR A 73 -15.36 -6.08 -9.73
C THR A 73 -15.55 -5.44 -11.10
N ARG A 74 -16.62 -5.84 -11.80
CA ARG A 74 -16.97 -5.28 -13.11
C ARG A 74 -17.30 -3.80 -13.03
N GLU A 75 -17.96 -3.38 -11.95
CA GLU A 75 -18.33 -1.99 -11.69
C GLU A 75 -17.09 -1.12 -11.46
N LYS A 76 -16.07 -1.67 -10.79
CA LYS A 76 -14.82 -0.96 -10.53
C LYS A 76 -13.97 -0.83 -11.80
N SER A 77 -13.92 -1.88 -12.60
CA SER A 77 -13.09 -1.95 -13.79
C SER A 77 -13.49 -0.91 -14.83
N GLN A 78 -12.53 -0.08 -15.23
CA GLN A 78 -12.64 0.84 -16.37
C GLN A 78 -12.03 0.26 -17.67
N ALA A 79 -11.56 -0.99 -17.62
CA ALA A 79 -10.87 -1.63 -18.73
C ALA A 79 -11.83 -2.17 -19.81
N GLN A 80 -11.40 -2.05 -21.06
CA GLN A 80 -12.01 -2.76 -22.19
C GLN A 80 -11.35 -4.12 -22.35
N TYR A 81 -12.15 -5.14 -22.66
CA TYR A 81 -11.69 -6.52 -22.80
C TYR A 81 -11.96 -7.03 -24.21
N GLY A 82 -11.18 -8.02 -24.65
CA GLY A 82 -11.32 -8.65 -25.95
C GLY A 82 -9.97 -9.04 -26.54
N PRO A 83 -9.91 -9.42 -27.83
CA PRO A 83 -8.67 -9.84 -28.47
C PRO A 83 -7.55 -8.80 -28.41
N HIS A 84 -7.89 -7.50 -28.38
CA HIS A 84 -6.94 -6.39 -28.28
C HIS A 84 -6.25 -6.29 -26.91
N ALA A 85 -6.73 -7.03 -25.89
CA ALA A 85 -6.16 -6.99 -24.54
C ALA A 85 -4.92 -7.88 -24.38
N LEU A 86 -4.52 -8.61 -25.43
CA LEU A 86 -3.31 -9.42 -25.40
C LEU A 86 -2.06 -8.52 -25.35
N VAL A 87 -1.30 -8.66 -24.26
CA VAL A 87 0.00 -7.99 -24.09
C VAL A 87 1.10 -9.02 -24.28
N TYR A 88 2.12 -8.66 -25.05
CA TYR A 88 3.30 -9.48 -25.25
C TYR A 88 4.55 -8.75 -24.74
N ASP A 89 5.21 -9.32 -23.75
CA ASP A 89 6.50 -8.86 -23.29
C ASP A 89 7.61 -9.54 -24.10
N THR A 90 8.18 -8.79 -25.05
CA THR A 90 9.26 -9.25 -25.91
C THR A 90 10.56 -9.53 -25.15
N ALA A 91 10.80 -8.88 -24.01
CA ALA A 91 12.05 -9.01 -23.26
C ALA A 91 12.13 -10.35 -22.51
N THR A 92 11.00 -10.81 -21.96
CA THR A 92 10.93 -12.06 -21.19
C THR A 92 10.17 -13.18 -21.91
N ASN A 93 9.64 -12.90 -23.10
CA ASN A 93 8.87 -13.83 -23.93
C ASN A 93 7.67 -14.42 -23.17
N PHE A 94 6.87 -13.55 -22.55
CA PHE A 94 5.61 -13.88 -21.90
C PHE A 94 4.45 -13.13 -22.53
N TYR A 95 3.32 -13.81 -22.64
CA TYR A 95 2.04 -13.24 -23.00
C TYR A 95 1.16 -13.09 -21.76
N TYR A 96 0.42 -12.00 -21.71
CA TYR A 96 -0.56 -11.73 -20.67
C TYR A 96 -1.90 -11.40 -21.31
N PHE A 97 -2.96 -12.04 -20.84
CA PHE A 97 -4.31 -11.82 -21.34
C PHE A 97 -5.30 -11.69 -20.18
N PRO A 98 -5.87 -10.50 -19.94
CA PRO A 98 -6.86 -10.29 -18.91
C PRO A 98 -8.25 -10.72 -19.40
N TYR A 99 -9.01 -11.39 -18.54
CA TYR A 99 -10.34 -11.89 -18.87
C TYR A 99 -11.20 -12.10 -17.62
N TRP A 100 -12.51 -12.08 -17.81
CA TRP A 100 -13.44 -12.41 -16.74
C TRP A 100 -13.80 -13.90 -16.78
N ARG A 101 -13.86 -14.52 -15.60
CA ARG A 101 -14.41 -15.85 -15.40
C ARG A 101 -15.53 -15.74 -14.34
N GLY A 102 -16.78 -15.69 -14.81
CA GLY A 102 -17.90 -15.27 -13.95
C GLY A 102 -17.73 -13.81 -13.53
N GLU A 103 -17.77 -13.56 -12.23
CA GLU A 103 -17.58 -12.22 -11.63
C GLU A 103 -16.13 -11.92 -11.21
N ALA A 104 -15.21 -12.89 -11.36
CA ALA A 104 -13.82 -12.71 -10.99
C ALA A 104 -12.99 -12.27 -12.20
N LEU A 105 -12.11 -11.29 -12.00
CA LEU A 105 -11.10 -10.88 -12.98
C LEU A 105 -9.88 -11.79 -12.87
N TRP A 106 -9.39 -12.27 -14.02
CA TRP A 106 -8.21 -13.11 -14.12
C TRP A 106 -7.23 -12.53 -15.14
N VAL A 107 -5.95 -12.81 -14.95
CA VAL A 107 -4.90 -12.60 -15.95
C VAL A 107 -4.25 -13.95 -16.26
N LYS A 108 -4.32 -14.34 -17.53
CA LYS A 108 -3.62 -15.51 -18.05
C LYS A 108 -2.22 -15.12 -18.47
N GLU A 109 -1.23 -15.73 -17.86
CA GLU A 109 0.18 -15.66 -18.27
C GLU A 109 0.53 -16.94 -19.04
N PHE A 110 1.16 -16.82 -20.21
CA PHE A 110 1.55 -18.00 -20.99
C PHE A 110 2.77 -17.75 -21.88
N ARG A 111 3.37 -18.84 -22.36
CA ARG A 111 4.46 -18.81 -23.35
C ARG A 111 4.18 -19.76 -24.49
N LEU A 112 4.63 -19.38 -25.67
CA LEU A 112 4.51 -20.18 -26.88
C LEU A 112 5.90 -20.65 -27.35
N ALA A 113 5.98 -21.86 -27.89
CA ALA A 113 7.11 -22.34 -28.67
C ALA A 113 6.60 -23.14 -29.87
N ALA A 114 7.13 -22.86 -31.07
CA ALA A 114 6.68 -23.48 -32.32
C ALA A 114 5.15 -23.42 -32.55
N GLY A 115 4.48 -22.38 -32.06
CA GLY A 115 3.04 -22.20 -32.19
C GLY A 115 2.18 -22.90 -31.13
N ASP A 116 2.79 -23.67 -30.21
CA ASP A 116 2.09 -24.36 -29.12
C ASP A 116 2.39 -23.74 -27.75
N THR A 117 1.44 -23.88 -26.81
CA THR A 117 1.56 -23.37 -25.44
C THR A 117 2.43 -24.29 -24.61
N ILE A 118 3.62 -23.82 -24.23
CA ILE A 118 4.56 -24.58 -23.40
C ILE A 118 4.46 -24.26 -21.90
N TYR A 119 3.78 -23.17 -21.55
CA TYR A 119 3.59 -22.73 -20.18
C TYR A 119 2.30 -21.94 -20.06
N LYS A 120 1.57 -22.13 -18.96
CA LYS A 120 0.35 -21.38 -18.65
C LYS A 120 0.16 -21.24 -17.13
N ARG A 121 -0.24 -20.05 -16.70
CA ARG A 121 -0.74 -19.74 -15.36
C ARG A 121 -1.96 -18.84 -15.49
N ASP A 122 -2.98 -19.10 -14.69
CA ASP A 122 -4.13 -18.22 -14.55
C ASP A 122 -4.08 -17.64 -13.13
N GLU A 123 -4.00 -16.31 -13.03
CA GLU A 123 -3.96 -15.60 -11.76
C GLU A 123 -5.23 -14.78 -11.55
N GLN A 124 -5.88 -14.95 -10.41
CA GLN A 124 -7.03 -14.11 -10.05
C GLN A 124 -6.54 -12.74 -9.55
N ILE A 125 -7.24 -11.68 -9.94
CA ILE A 125 -7.01 -10.34 -9.44
C ILE A 125 -7.98 -10.07 -8.28
N ASP A 126 -7.46 -9.52 -7.19
CA ASP A 126 -8.24 -9.24 -5.98
C ASP A 126 -8.67 -7.77 -5.91
N PHE A 127 -7.78 -6.86 -6.33
CA PHE A 127 -8.03 -5.42 -6.25
C PHE A 127 -7.66 -4.68 -7.53
N ILE A 128 -8.34 -3.56 -7.74
CA ILE A 128 -8.04 -2.58 -8.77
C ILE A 128 -7.59 -1.29 -8.08
N ILE A 129 -6.46 -0.75 -8.53
CA ILE A 129 -5.89 0.51 -8.07
C ILE A 129 -5.84 1.52 -9.23
N GLY A 130 -6.19 2.76 -8.91
CA GLY A 130 -6.40 3.86 -9.84
C GLY A 130 -7.89 4.12 -10.09
N SER A 131 -8.23 5.41 -10.19
CA SER A 131 -9.60 5.89 -10.47
C SER A 131 -10.08 5.62 -11.90
N GLY A 132 -9.21 5.08 -12.76
CA GLY A 132 -9.47 4.96 -14.18
C GLY A 132 -9.32 6.27 -14.95
N HIS A 133 -8.83 7.36 -14.34
CA HIS A 133 -8.54 8.58 -15.11
C HIS A 133 -7.30 8.45 -16.01
N HIS A 134 -6.27 7.74 -15.54
CA HIS A 134 -5.05 7.46 -16.30
C HIS A 134 -4.83 5.96 -16.50
N THR A 135 -4.95 5.21 -15.41
CA THR A 135 -4.75 3.76 -15.41
C THR A 135 -5.73 3.06 -14.49
N ASN A 136 -5.91 1.77 -14.76
CA ASN A 136 -6.56 0.80 -13.90
C ASN A 136 -5.58 -0.37 -13.76
N SER A 137 -4.80 -0.33 -12.69
CA SER A 137 -3.79 -1.34 -12.38
C SER A 137 -4.39 -2.40 -11.45
N HIS A 138 -3.76 -3.57 -11.41
CA HIS A 138 -4.33 -4.76 -10.81
C HIS A 138 -3.40 -5.33 -9.75
N LEU A 139 -3.96 -5.73 -8.63
CA LEU A 139 -3.21 -6.31 -7.51
C LEU A 139 -3.75 -7.70 -7.17
N VAL A 140 -2.83 -8.55 -6.71
CA VAL A 140 -3.09 -9.89 -6.20
C VAL A 140 -2.70 -9.92 -4.73
N GLN A 141 -3.53 -10.52 -3.89
CA GLN A 141 -3.26 -10.75 -2.49
C GLN A 141 -2.87 -12.21 -2.26
N THR A 142 -1.74 -12.42 -1.59
CA THR A 142 -1.30 -13.76 -1.20
C THR A 142 -0.70 -13.69 0.19
N ASN A 143 -1.25 -14.45 1.14
CA ASN A 143 -0.79 -14.51 2.54
C ASN A 143 -0.67 -13.12 3.21
N GLY A 144 -1.59 -12.19 2.90
CA GLY A 144 -1.59 -10.83 3.44
C GLY A 144 -0.67 -9.85 2.72
N TYR A 145 0.12 -10.29 1.73
CA TYR A 145 0.93 -9.42 0.90
C TYR A 145 0.18 -9.05 -0.38
N LEU A 146 0.30 -7.79 -0.81
CA LEU A 146 -0.20 -7.32 -2.09
C LEU A 146 0.94 -7.31 -3.11
N SER A 147 0.73 -7.91 -4.26
CA SER A 147 1.66 -7.87 -5.40
C SER A 147 1.00 -7.23 -6.61
N GLN A 148 1.77 -6.43 -7.36
CA GLN A 148 1.30 -5.82 -8.59
C GLN A 148 1.31 -6.83 -9.74
N ALA A 149 0.22 -6.88 -10.51
CA ALA A 149 0.17 -7.63 -11.76
C ALA A 149 1.04 -6.97 -12.85
N PRO A 150 1.59 -7.74 -13.79
CA PRO A 150 2.55 -7.24 -14.77
C PRO A 150 1.94 -6.37 -15.88
N ILE A 151 0.60 -6.32 -15.99
CA ILE A 151 -0.12 -5.51 -16.98
C ILE A 151 -1.10 -4.54 -16.32
N THR A 152 -1.30 -3.41 -16.97
CA THR A 152 -2.26 -2.38 -16.57
C THR A 152 -3.06 -1.93 -17.78
N TYR A 153 -4.25 -1.39 -17.52
CA TYR A 153 -5.06 -0.76 -18.54
C TYR A 153 -4.84 0.75 -18.51
N TYR A 154 -4.39 1.32 -19.63
CA TYR A 154 -4.23 2.76 -19.83
C TYR A 154 -5.52 3.32 -20.40
N THR A 155 -6.34 3.94 -19.55
CA THR A 155 -7.73 4.29 -19.88
C THR A 155 -7.84 5.33 -20.99
N GLN A 156 -6.94 6.33 -21.00
CA GLN A 156 -6.93 7.37 -22.03
C GLN A 156 -6.51 6.84 -23.40
N GLU A 157 -5.63 5.83 -23.41
CA GLU A 157 -5.14 5.19 -24.63
C GLU A 157 -6.04 4.04 -25.08
N GLY A 158 -6.97 3.60 -24.23
CA GLY A 158 -7.86 2.49 -24.52
C GLY A 158 -7.15 1.15 -24.68
N LYS A 159 -6.00 0.94 -24.02
CA LYS A 159 -5.14 -0.23 -24.28
C LYS A 159 -4.61 -0.89 -23.02
N TRP A 160 -4.35 -2.18 -23.14
CA TRP A 160 -3.54 -2.93 -22.19
C TRP A 160 -2.09 -2.88 -22.60
N ASP A 161 -1.19 -2.70 -21.63
CA ASP A 161 0.25 -2.75 -21.83
C ASP A 161 0.93 -3.15 -20.50
N MET A 162 2.22 -3.41 -20.55
CA MET A 162 3.04 -3.69 -19.38
C MET A 162 2.93 -2.55 -18.36
N ALA A 163 2.70 -2.91 -17.10
CA ALA A 163 2.63 -1.96 -16.02
C ALA A 163 3.98 -1.23 -15.82
N PRO A 164 3.98 0.00 -15.28
CA PRO A 164 5.22 0.73 -15.01
C PRO A 164 6.19 -0.09 -14.14
N GLY A 165 7.45 -0.19 -14.57
CA GLY A 165 8.49 -1.00 -13.90
C GLY A 165 8.50 -2.49 -14.25
N PHE A 166 7.69 -2.93 -15.23
CA PHE A 166 7.74 -4.30 -15.78
C PHE A 166 8.29 -4.37 -17.21
N LYS A 167 8.67 -3.23 -17.79
CA LYS A 167 9.28 -3.16 -19.13
C LYS A 167 10.80 -3.43 -19.06
N GLU A 168 11.42 -3.60 -20.22
CA GLU A 168 12.89 -3.63 -20.36
C GLU A 168 13.59 -4.73 -19.53
N GLY A 169 12.97 -5.91 -19.46
CA GLY A 169 13.54 -7.07 -18.74
C GLY A 169 13.33 -7.05 -17.23
N GLN A 170 12.63 -6.04 -16.68
CA GLN A 170 12.27 -5.96 -15.26
C GLN A 170 10.95 -6.68 -14.92
N ASN A 171 10.51 -7.60 -15.77
CA ASN A 171 9.24 -8.28 -15.59
C ASN A 171 9.30 -9.30 -14.43
N LEU A 172 8.90 -8.85 -13.23
CA LEU A 172 8.80 -9.68 -12.03
C LEU A 172 7.49 -10.50 -11.97
N ARG A 173 6.69 -10.49 -13.05
CA ARG A 173 5.43 -11.22 -13.17
C ARG A 173 4.49 -10.85 -12.01
N PHE A 174 3.99 -11.82 -11.25
CA PHE A 174 3.15 -11.57 -10.07
C PHE A 174 3.94 -11.54 -8.74
N SER A 175 5.24 -11.29 -8.79
CA SER A 175 6.12 -11.38 -7.60
C SER A 175 6.57 -10.01 -7.08
N ARG A 176 6.12 -8.90 -7.69
CA ARG A 176 6.45 -7.55 -7.24
C ARG A 176 5.54 -7.14 -6.08
N VAL A 177 6.00 -7.40 -4.87
CA VAL A 177 5.30 -7.02 -3.63
C VAL A 177 5.28 -5.50 -3.47
N LEU A 178 4.13 -4.95 -3.09
CA LEU A 178 3.99 -3.55 -2.71
C LEU A 178 4.45 -3.35 -1.27
N THR A 179 5.30 -2.35 -1.07
CA THR A 179 5.80 -1.96 0.25
C THR A 179 4.89 -0.90 0.87
N SER A 180 5.09 -0.63 2.16
CA SER A 180 4.35 0.42 2.88
C SER A 180 4.47 1.79 2.21
N GLU A 181 5.60 2.08 1.55
CA GLU A 181 5.81 3.32 0.79
C GLU A 181 4.77 3.55 -0.32
N CYS A 182 4.10 2.49 -0.78
CA CYS A 182 3.05 2.57 -1.79
C CYS A 182 1.62 2.58 -1.20
N LEU A 183 1.45 2.28 0.09
CA LEU A 183 0.16 1.99 0.73
C LEU A 183 -0.12 2.84 1.99
N THR A 184 0.72 3.85 2.27
CA THR A 184 0.57 4.78 3.40
C THR A 184 -0.54 5.79 3.20
#